data_AF-A0A1G0FDS8-F1
#
_entry.id   AF-A0A1G0FDS8-F1
#
_cell.length_a   1.000
_cell.length_b   1.000
_cell.length_c   1.000
_cell.angle_alpha   90.00
_cell.angle_beta   90.00
_cell.angle_gamma   90.00
#
_symmetry.space_group_name_H-M   'P 1'
#
loop_
_entity.id
_entity.type
_entity.pdbx_description
1 polymer ?
#
loop_
_entity_poly.entity_id
_entity_poly.type
_entity_poly.pdbx_seq_one_letter_code
_entity_poly.pdbx_strand_id
1 'polypeptide(L)'
;MPTFYENEIKGDEPLPTASGTFVNDTKVDEPLPEPSQKQGAIGELSIEMDSYGNILPNPSLPATAVSNLDIQTFTITGTNTWTKPDNAQLVQVIIIGGGGGGGGGRFGTLANAGGGGAGAQMVVEWLPASLAGTTETITVGAGGTGGAGADSSDASDGTDGGNTSFGTLLVALGGDSGKGGTGSGAGAGGTASAKSTYGGISAENNEAGGGAPAATSHLLPKGGGVGGQSGGLGSAGGSRSANPYTALAGGSDTGGNGESVTTNLPQGGAGGGGGDGTAGTGVGGNGGLYGAGGGGGGARSVGTGGNGADAIAVIRTYLSET
;
A
#
# COMPACT_ATOMS: atom_id res chain seq x y z
N MET A 1 24.22 -43.93 54.36
CA MET A 1 23.57 -42.61 54.47
C MET A 1 24.54 -41.70 55.19
N PRO A 2 25.02 -40.57 54.62
CA PRO A 2 25.83 -39.65 55.40
C PRO A 2 24.95 -38.55 56.02
N THR A 3 25.10 -38.41 57.33
CA THR A 3 24.65 -37.33 58.21
C THR A 3 25.48 -36.07 58.02
N PHE A 4 24.84 -34.90 58.04
CA PHE A 4 25.50 -33.59 58.03
C PHE A 4 25.62 -33.02 59.46
N TYR A 5 26.76 -32.42 59.79
CA TYR A 5 26.96 -31.58 60.98
C TYR A 5 27.07 -30.12 60.52
N GLU A 6 26.25 -29.23 61.08
CA GLU A 6 26.38 -27.79 60.88
C GLU A 6 27.26 -27.18 61.98
N ASN A 7 28.22 -26.36 61.59
CA ASN A 7 28.95 -25.48 62.51
C ASN A 7 28.48 -24.05 62.27
N GLU A 8 27.87 -23.46 63.31
CA GLU A 8 27.39 -22.09 63.33
C GLU A 8 28.56 -21.15 63.66
N ILE A 9 28.93 -20.25 62.73
CA ILE A 9 29.91 -19.19 63.01
C ILE A 9 29.16 -17.93 63.45
N LYS A 10 29.34 -17.55 64.71
CA LYS A 10 28.83 -16.30 65.29
C LYS A 10 29.68 -15.11 64.84
N GLY A 11 29.01 -14.03 64.43
CA GLY A 11 29.63 -12.74 64.16
C GLY A 11 29.98 -11.98 65.45
N ASP A 12 30.91 -11.04 65.26
CA ASP A 12 31.29 -9.91 66.13
C ASP A 12 32.50 -10.08 67.06
N GLU A 13 33.66 -9.63 66.57
CA GLU A 13 34.75 -9.02 67.35
C GLU A 13 35.37 -7.86 66.53
N PRO A 14 35.66 -6.68 67.12
CA PRO A 14 36.01 -5.46 66.38
C PRO A 14 37.51 -5.36 66.01
N LEU A 15 37.79 -4.76 64.84
CA LEU A 15 39.15 -4.56 64.29
C LEU A 15 39.95 -3.48 65.05
N PRO A 16 41.25 -3.70 65.37
CA PRO A 16 42.11 -2.65 65.90
C PRO A 16 42.84 -1.83 64.80
N THR A 17 42.67 -0.51 64.95
CA THR A 17 43.44 0.69 64.52
C THR A 17 44.82 0.53 63.84
N ALA A 18 45.00 1.13 62.65
CA ALA A 18 45.72 2.42 62.46
C ALA A 18 46.20 2.69 61.01
N SER A 19 45.98 3.94 60.57
CA SER A 19 46.77 4.74 59.62
C SER A 19 46.89 4.29 58.15
N GLY A 20 45.90 4.67 57.34
CA GLY A 20 46.04 4.82 55.89
C GLY A 20 44.71 5.27 55.29
N THR A 21 44.71 6.34 54.50
CA THR A 21 43.53 6.95 53.86
C THR A 21 42.62 5.89 53.22
N PHE A 22 41.37 5.80 53.69
CA PHE A 22 40.30 5.10 52.97
C PHE A 22 40.02 5.89 51.68
N VAL A 23 40.53 5.41 50.56
CA VAL A 23 39.89 5.69 49.28
C VAL A 23 38.57 4.93 49.33
N ASN A 24 37.46 5.61 49.09
CA ASN A 24 36.15 5.00 48.95
C ASN A 24 36.19 4.09 47.70
N ASP A 25 36.62 2.85 47.87
CA ASP A 25 36.43 1.78 46.88
C ASP A 25 34.96 1.40 46.95
N THR A 26 34.17 1.99 46.06
CA THR A 26 32.79 1.63 45.79
C THR A 26 32.74 0.20 45.24
N LYS A 27 32.96 -0.80 46.10
CA LYS A 27 32.46 -2.16 45.91
C LYS A 27 30.99 -2.19 46.31
N VAL A 28 30.15 -1.64 45.44
CA VAL A 28 28.72 -1.93 45.40
C VAL A 28 28.56 -3.24 44.62
N ASP A 29 28.12 -4.26 45.35
CA ASP A 29 27.46 -5.50 44.91
C ASP A 29 28.12 -6.28 43.77
N GLU A 30 28.86 -7.33 44.12
CA GLU A 30 29.06 -8.42 43.15
C GLU A 30 27.70 -9.04 42.83
N PRO A 31 27.31 -9.14 41.55
CA PRO A 31 26.04 -9.72 41.17
C PRO A 31 26.00 -11.17 41.64
N LEU A 32 24.87 -11.56 42.24
CA LEU A 32 24.57 -12.96 42.57
C LEU A 32 24.89 -13.84 41.35
N PRO A 33 25.49 -15.02 41.52
CA PRO A 33 25.74 -15.91 40.41
C PRO A 33 24.40 -16.22 39.73
N GLU A 34 24.31 -15.81 38.46
CA GLU A 34 23.20 -16.14 37.56
C GLU A 34 22.86 -17.62 37.75
N PRO A 35 21.58 -18.00 37.97
CA PRO A 35 21.22 -19.40 38.02
C PRO A 35 21.73 -20.02 36.74
N SER A 36 22.47 -21.14 36.85
CA SER A 36 23.01 -21.84 35.70
C SER A 36 21.87 -22.25 34.78
N GLN A 37 21.50 -21.37 33.85
CA GLN A 37 20.77 -21.75 32.67
C GLN A 37 21.75 -22.68 31.96
N LYS A 38 21.53 -23.99 32.08
CA LYS A 38 21.84 -24.86 30.95
C LYS A 38 20.93 -24.39 29.81
N GLN A 39 21.27 -23.25 29.23
CA GLN A 39 20.76 -22.80 27.96
C GLN A 39 21.34 -23.82 27.00
N GLY A 40 20.51 -24.81 26.63
CA GLY A 40 20.78 -25.60 25.44
C GLY A 40 21.09 -24.59 24.35
N ALA A 41 22.29 -24.67 23.78
CA ALA A 41 22.75 -23.75 22.77
C ALA A 41 21.76 -23.75 21.60
N ILE A 42 20.89 -22.75 21.56
CA ILE A 42 20.40 -22.19 20.32
C ILE A 42 21.05 -20.82 20.27
N GLY A 43 22.17 -20.71 19.53
CA GLY A 43 22.67 -19.40 19.15
C GLY A 43 21.54 -18.64 18.47
N GLU A 44 21.43 -17.35 18.73
CA GLU A 44 20.38 -16.52 18.13
C GLU A 44 20.39 -16.70 16.61
N LEU A 45 19.39 -17.40 16.09
CA LEU A 45 19.17 -17.52 14.66
C LEU A 45 18.52 -16.21 14.21
N SER A 46 19.33 -15.23 13.81
CA SER A 46 18.81 -14.01 13.19
C SER A 46 18.31 -14.35 11.79
N ILE A 47 17.00 -14.53 11.65
CA ILE A 47 16.33 -14.52 10.36
C ILE A 47 16.15 -13.05 10.00
N GLU A 48 17.04 -12.53 9.17
CA GLU A 48 16.82 -11.23 8.57
C GLU A 48 15.78 -11.40 7.47
N MET A 49 14.70 -10.63 7.55
CA MET A 49 13.70 -10.55 6.51
C MET A 49 13.90 -9.25 5.74
N ASP A 50 13.75 -9.28 4.42
CA ASP A 50 13.69 -8.04 3.65
C ASP A 50 12.39 -7.28 3.95
N SER A 51 12.27 -6.07 3.39
CA SER A 51 11.04 -5.26 3.48
C SER A 51 9.80 -5.92 2.88
N TYR A 52 9.97 -7.08 2.24
CA TYR A 52 8.93 -7.86 1.58
C TYR A 52 8.57 -9.14 2.38
N GLY A 53 9.23 -9.39 3.53
CA GLY A 53 9.02 -10.56 4.37
C GLY A 53 9.74 -11.83 3.87
N ASN A 54 10.61 -11.71 2.86
CA ASN A 54 11.42 -12.83 2.40
C ASN A 54 12.62 -13.00 3.33
N ILE A 55 12.97 -14.25 3.62
CA ILE A 55 14.19 -14.56 4.37
C ILE A 55 15.39 -14.17 3.49
N LEU A 56 16.20 -13.23 3.96
CA LEU A 56 17.46 -12.90 3.32
C LEU A 56 18.39 -14.13 3.37
N PRO A 57 19.12 -14.45 2.29
CA PRO A 57 20.07 -15.55 2.29
C PRO A 57 21.17 -15.26 3.31
N ASN A 58 21.06 -15.86 4.48
CA ASN A 58 22.08 -15.79 5.52
C ASN A 58 23.17 -16.83 5.21
N PRO A 59 24.44 -16.43 4.98
CA PRO A 59 25.52 -17.35 4.64
C PRO A 59 25.90 -18.33 5.76
N SER A 60 25.35 -18.16 6.98
CA SER A 60 25.51 -19.08 8.10
C SER A 60 24.39 -20.12 8.24
N LEU A 61 23.34 -20.06 7.40
CA LEU A 61 22.35 -21.13 7.28
C LEU A 61 22.85 -22.16 6.26
N PRO A 62 22.75 -23.48 6.54
CA PRO A 62 22.98 -24.47 5.50
C PRO A 62 22.03 -24.17 4.33
N ALA A 63 22.53 -24.24 3.10
CA ALA A 63 21.82 -23.91 1.85
C ALA A 63 20.61 -24.82 1.53
N THR A 64 20.03 -25.46 2.55
CA THR A 64 18.85 -26.32 2.54
C THR A 64 17.70 -25.69 3.33
N ALA A 65 17.70 -24.37 3.54
CA ALA A 65 16.44 -23.65 3.72
C ALA A 65 15.78 -23.55 2.34
N VAL A 66 15.20 -24.65 1.85
CA VAL A 66 14.27 -24.61 0.73
C VAL A 66 13.16 -23.66 1.15
N SER A 67 13.10 -22.47 0.56
CA SER A 67 11.95 -21.60 0.76
C SER A 67 10.76 -22.37 0.18
N ASN A 68 9.88 -22.89 1.03
CA ASN A 68 8.62 -23.54 0.65
C ASN A 68 7.61 -22.52 0.06
N LEU A 69 8.11 -21.44 -0.55
CA LEU A 69 7.39 -20.29 -1.05
C LEU A 69 8.06 -19.80 -2.34
N ASP A 70 7.29 -19.76 -3.41
CA ASP A 70 7.63 -19.09 -4.67
C ASP A 70 6.77 -17.82 -4.82
N ILE A 71 7.38 -16.71 -5.25
CA ILE A 71 6.68 -15.42 -5.42
C ILE A 71 6.89 -14.91 -6.84
N GLN A 72 5.80 -14.78 -7.59
CA GLN A 72 5.80 -14.20 -8.92
C GLN A 72 4.98 -12.91 -8.92
N THR A 73 5.60 -11.81 -9.34
CA THR A 73 4.99 -10.47 -9.38
C THR A 73 4.89 -9.97 -10.82
N PHE A 74 3.72 -9.45 -11.17
CA PHE A 74 3.40 -8.93 -12.51
C PHE A 74 2.93 -7.47 -12.38
N THR A 75 3.68 -6.56 -12.98
CA THR A 75 3.40 -5.12 -13.00
C THR A 75 3.31 -4.54 -14.40
N ILE A 76 3.69 -5.32 -15.42
CA ILE A 76 3.59 -4.91 -16.83
C ILE A 76 2.14 -5.09 -17.27
N THR A 77 1.48 -3.98 -17.65
CA THR A 77 0.10 -3.97 -18.12
C THR A 77 -0.10 -4.87 -19.35
N GLY A 78 -1.27 -5.51 -19.45
CA GLY A 78 -1.60 -6.45 -20.52
C GLY A 78 -1.39 -7.90 -20.10
N THR A 79 -1.16 -8.76 -21.09
CA THR A 79 -1.12 -10.22 -20.90
C THR A 79 0.26 -10.69 -20.46
N ASN A 80 0.28 -11.40 -19.33
CA ASN A 80 1.42 -12.10 -18.76
C ASN A 80 1.02 -13.57 -18.50
N THR A 81 2.00 -14.41 -18.17
CA THR A 81 1.77 -15.82 -17.87
C THR A 81 2.39 -16.16 -16.51
N TRP A 82 1.57 -16.70 -15.61
CA TRP A 82 2.05 -17.37 -14.42
C TRP A 82 2.26 -18.85 -14.72
N THR A 83 3.39 -19.39 -14.30
CA THR A 83 3.67 -20.82 -14.39
C THR A 83 3.67 -21.38 -12.97
N LYS A 84 2.85 -22.41 -12.75
CA LYS A 84 2.76 -23.09 -11.47
C LYS A 84 4.11 -23.75 -11.14
N PRO A 85 4.73 -23.42 -9.99
CA PRO A 85 5.89 -24.16 -9.50
C PRO A 85 5.58 -25.62 -9.21
N ASP A 86 6.56 -26.49 -9.39
CA ASP A 86 6.44 -27.90 -9.00
C ASP A 86 6.13 -28.03 -7.50
N ASN A 87 5.39 -29.07 -7.14
CA ASN A 87 4.99 -29.37 -5.75
C ASN A 87 4.12 -28.29 -5.06
N ALA A 88 3.51 -27.38 -5.84
CA ALA A 88 2.56 -26.40 -5.34
C ALA A 88 1.38 -27.07 -4.63
N GLN A 89 1.10 -26.64 -3.40
CA GLN A 89 -0.01 -27.10 -2.57
C GLN A 89 -1.10 -26.03 -2.45
N LEU A 90 -0.68 -24.78 -2.24
CA LEU A 90 -1.56 -23.67 -1.94
C LEU A 90 -1.06 -22.41 -2.65
N VAL A 91 -1.97 -21.59 -3.16
CA VAL A 91 -1.67 -20.34 -3.87
C VAL A 91 -2.41 -19.20 -3.19
N GLN A 92 -1.70 -18.18 -2.72
CA GLN A 92 -2.27 -16.89 -2.37
C GLN A 92 -2.17 -15.97 -3.58
N VAL A 93 -3.31 -15.52 -4.08
CA VAL A 93 -3.41 -14.58 -5.19
C VAL A 93 -3.79 -13.22 -4.65
N ILE A 94 -2.95 -12.22 -4.90
CA ILE A 94 -3.21 -10.83 -4.53
C ILE A 94 -3.20 -9.99 -5.81
N ILE A 95 -4.35 -9.46 -6.20
CA ILE A 95 -4.49 -8.68 -7.44
C ILE A 95 -5.18 -7.35 -7.17
N ILE A 96 -4.71 -6.29 -7.84
CA ILE A 96 -5.26 -4.94 -7.78
C ILE A 96 -5.56 -4.51 -9.22
N GLY A 97 -6.75 -3.95 -9.47
CA GLY A 97 -7.10 -3.36 -10.78
C GLY A 97 -6.34 -2.06 -11.07
N GLY A 98 -6.48 -1.53 -12.29
CA GLY A 98 -6.00 -0.19 -12.64
C GLY A 98 -6.95 0.89 -12.11
N GLY A 99 -6.43 2.01 -11.62
CA GLY A 99 -7.24 3.13 -11.11
C GLY A 99 -7.90 3.93 -12.23
N GLY A 100 -9.02 4.59 -11.95
CA GLY A 100 -9.71 5.44 -12.91
C GLY A 100 -9.02 6.79 -13.13
N GLY A 101 -9.08 7.32 -14.35
CA GLY A 101 -8.61 8.67 -14.67
C GLY A 101 -9.56 9.75 -14.18
N GLY A 102 -9.04 10.90 -13.76
CA GLY A 102 -9.85 12.07 -13.41
C GLY A 102 -10.43 12.76 -14.64
N GLY A 103 -11.56 13.46 -14.49
CA GLY A 103 -12.18 14.26 -15.54
C GLY A 103 -11.50 15.62 -15.74
N GLY A 104 -11.62 16.17 -16.94
CA GLY A 104 -11.10 17.49 -17.27
C GLY A 104 -11.92 18.64 -16.69
N GLY A 105 -11.26 19.76 -16.43
CA GLY A 105 -11.89 21.03 -16.06
C GLY A 105 -12.37 21.81 -17.27
N ARG A 106 -13.51 22.48 -17.10
CA ARG A 106 -14.12 23.34 -18.11
C ARG A 106 -13.92 24.80 -17.76
N PHE A 107 -13.32 25.54 -18.69
CA PHE A 107 -13.26 27.00 -18.69
C PHE A 107 -14.39 27.61 -19.54
N GLY A 108 -14.81 28.83 -19.23
CA GLY A 108 -15.88 29.54 -19.95
C GLY A 108 -16.64 30.50 -19.04
N THR A 109 -17.82 30.95 -19.48
CA THR A 109 -18.72 31.84 -18.71
C THR A 109 -19.10 31.26 -17.35
N LEU A 110 -19.26 29.93 -17.29
CA LEU A 110 -19.34 29.14 -16.08
C LEU A 110 -18.16 28.16 -16.10
N ALA A 111 -17.17 28.39 -15.24
CA ALA A 111 -16.02 27.54 -15.11
C ALA A 111 -16.28 26.47 -14.05
N ASN A 112 -16.17 25.20 -14.44
CA ASN A 112 -16.50 24.03 -13.63
C ASN A 112 -15.36 23.02 -13.62
N ALA A 113 -14.97 22.54 -12.44
CA ALA A 113 -13.94 21.52 -12.29
C ALA A 113 -14.40 20.13 -12.76
N GLY A 114 -13.43 19.28 -13.08
CA GLY A 114 -13.63 17.84 -13.29
C GLY A 114 -13.61 17.06 -11.97
N GLY A 115 -14.28 15.91 -11.97
CA GLY A 115 -14.26 14.97 -10.85
C GLY A 115 -12.99 14.11 -10.83
N GLY A 116 -12.55 13.67 -9.65
CA GLY A 116 -11.45 12.70 -9.54
C GLY A 116 -11.90 11.29 -9.93
N GLY A 117 -10.98 10.46 -10.44
CA GLY A 117 -11.21 9.04 -10.71
C GLY A 117 -11.18 8.19 -9.45
N ALA A 118 -11.83 7.02 -9.49
CA ALA A 118 -11.88 6.11 -8.35
C ALA A 118 -10.63 5.23 -8.23
N GLY A 119 -10.35 4.77 -7.01
CA GLY A 119 -9.41 3.67 -6.79
C GLY A 119 -9.97 2.34 -7.31
N ALA A 120 -9.07 1.46 -7.72
CA ALA A 120 -9.39 0.12 -8.18
C ALA A 120 -9.71 -0.85 -7.04
N GLN A 121 -10.30 -1.99 -7.39
CA GLN A 121 -10.53 -3.09 -6.47
C GLN A 121 -9.22 -3.81 -6.14
N MET A 122 -9.11 -4.29 -4.89
CA MET A 122 -8.13 -5.29 -4.47
C MET A 122 -8.83 -6.60 -4.13
N VAL A 123 -8.25 -7.73 -4.57
CA VAL A 123 -8.70 -9.08 -4.24
C VAL A 123 -7.52 -9.86 -3.66
N VAL A 124 -7.74 -10.48 -2.50
CA VAL A 124 -6.80 -11.37 -1.83
C VAL A 124 -7.51 -12.70 -1.59
N GLU A 125 -7.06 -13.77 -2.22
CA GLU A 125 -7.71 -15.07 -2.08
C GLU A 125 -6.68 -16.19 -1.91
N TRP A 126 -7.07 -17.23 -1.18
CA TRP A 126 -6.31 -18.45 -1.00
C TRP A 126 -6.97 -19.60 -1.76
N LEU A 127 -6.26 -20.18 -2.71
CA LEU A 127 -6.74 -21.26 -3.56
C LEU A 127 -5.87 -22.51 -3.37
N PRO A 128 -6.46 -23.72 -3.23
CA PRO A 128 -5.71 -24.96 -3.44
C PRO A 128 -5.04 -24.92 -4.81
N ALA A 129 -3.77 -25.31 -4.89
CA ALA A 129 -3.03 -25.27 -6.16
C ALA A 129 -3.67 -26.15 -7.25
N SER A 130 -4.44 -27.17 -6.85
CA SER A 130 -5.21 -28.04 -7.75
C SER A 130 -6.33 -27.33 -8.52
N LEU A 131 -6.76 -26.13 -8.08
CA LEU A 131 -7.74 -25.33 -8.82
C LEU A 131 -7.14 -24.58 -10.01
N ALA A 132 -5.84 -24.29 -9.97
CA ALA A 132 -5.14 -23.64 -11.07
C ALA A 132 -4.62 -24.67 -12.09
N GLY A 133 -4.44 -24.25 -13.34
CA GLY A 133 -3.71 -25.00 -14.37
C GLY A 133 -2.22 -25.13 -14.08
N THR A 134 -1.48 -25.76 -14.99
CA THR A 134 0.00 -25.69 -14.97
C THR A 134 0.50 -24.29 -15.31
N THR A 135 -0.28 -23.55 -16.08
CA THR A 135 -0.12 -22.12 -16.32
C THR A 135 -1.47 -21.42 -16.18
N GLU A 136 -1.42 -20.15 -15.81
CA GLU A 136 -2.57 -19.25 -15.81
C GLU A 136 -2.20 -17.96 -16.55
N THR A 137 -3.15 -17.43 -17.32
CA THR A 137 -2.99 -16.11 -17.91
C THR A 137 -3.21 -15.04 -16.86
N ILE A 138 -2.25 -14.13 -16.69
CA ILE A 138 -2.39 -12.96 -15.83
C ILE A 138 -2.66 -11.76 -16.72
N THR A 139 -3.80 -11.10 -16.56
CA THR A 139 -4.03 -9.80 -17.19
C THR A 139 -3.80 -8.73 -16.14
N VAL A 140 -2.89 -7.79 -16.40
CA VAL A 140 -2.64 -6.64 -15.51
C VAL A 140 -3.32 -5.42 -16.12
N GLY A 141 -4.24 -4.81 -15.38
CA GLY A 141 -5.00 -3.65 -15.83
C GLY A 141 -4.15 -2.38 -15.94
N ALA A 142 -4.31 -1.62 -17.03
CA ALA A 142 -3.73 -0.28 -17.12
C ALA A 142 -4.52 0.74 -16.30
N GLY A 143 -3.86 1.77 -15.80
CA GLY A 143 -4.52 2.95 -15.25
C GLY A 143 -5.31 3.69 -16.32
N GLY A 144 -6.43 4.29 -15.93
CA GLY A 144 -7.24 5.13 -16.79
C GLY A 144 -6.55 6.46 -17.10
N THR A 145 -6.67 6.95 -18.33
CA THR A 145 -6.15 8.25 -18.73
C THR A 145 -7.04 9.39 -18.22
N GLY A 146 -6.43 10.50 -17.82
CA GLY A 146 -7.16 11.71 -17.46
C GLY A 146 -7.89 12.36 -18.64
N GLY A 147 -9.04 12.96 -18.36
CA GLY A 147 -9.85 13.68 -19.33
C GLY A 147 -9.22 15.00 -19.75
N ALA A 148 -9.34 15.34 -21.03
CA ALA A 148 -8.93 16.64 -21.53
C ALA A 148 -9.81 17.76 -20.96
N GLY A 149 -9.20 18.86 -20.52
CA GLY A 149 -9.94 20.08 -20.20
C GLY A 149 -10.45 20.77 -21.48
N ALA A 150 -11.41 21.67 -21.32
CA ALA A 150 -12.04 22.34 -22.46
C ALA A 150 -12.35 23.81 -22.18
N ASP A 151 -12.28 24.63 -23.22
CA ASP A 151 -12.70 26.04 -23.20
C ASP A 151 -14.05 26.16 -23.91
N SER A 152 -15.04 26.72 -23.22
CA SER A 152 -16.35 27.10 -23.74
C SER A 152 -17.19 25.93 -24.30
N SER A 153 -16.75 24.69 -24.11
CA SER A 153 -17.49 23.43 -24.31
C SER A 153 -17.44 22.57 -23.04
N ASP A 154 -18.15 21.44 -23.03
CA ASP A 154 -17.96 20.45 -21.96
C ASP A 154 -16.55 19.85 -22.03
N ALA A 155 -15.95 19.60 -20.87
CA ALA A 155 -14.67 18.91 -20.76
C ALA A 155 -14.86 17.39 -20.84
N SER A 156 -13.81 16.67 -21.19
CA SER A 156 -13.88 15.21 -21.33
C SER A 156 -13.86 14.52 -19.97
N ASP A 157 -14.60 13.42 -19.88
CA ASP A 157 -14.42 12.43 -18.82
C ASP A 157 -13.00 11.84 -18.89
N GLY A 158 -12.51 11.33 -17.76
CA GLY A 158 -11.40 10.39 -17.77
C GLY A 158 -11.83 9.03 -18.36
N THR A 159 -10.90 8.09 -18.44
CA THR A 159 -11.24 6.70 -18.77
C THR A 159 -11.21 5.82 -17.54
N ASP A 160 -12.02 4.76 -17.56
CA ASP A 160 -12.00 3.75 -16.50
C ASP A 160 -10.64 3.01 -16.51
N GLY A 161 -10.25 2.51 -15.35
CA GLY A 161 -9.08 1.63 -15.22
C GLY A 161 -9.37 0.21 -15.71
N GLY A 162 -8.33 -0.49 -16.14
CA GLY A 162 -8.43 -1.87 -16.59
C GLY A 162 -8.56 -2.86 -15.44
N ASN A 163 -9.26 -3.97 -15.68
CA ASN A 163 -9.33 -5.08 -14.73
C ASN A 163 -8.00 -5.85 -14.66
N THR A 164 -7.72 -6.44 -13.51
CA THR A 164 -6.63 -7.40 -13.31
C THR A 164 -7.20 -8.78 -13.02
N SER A 165 -6.63 -9.84 -13.59
CA SER A 165 -7.16 -11.20 -13.42
C SER A 165 -6.07 -12.26 -13.28
N PHE A 166 -6.41 -13.31 -12.54
CA PHE A 166 -5.69 -14.59 -12.48
C PHE A 166 -6.54 -15.64 -13.20
N GLY A 167 -6.23 -15.87 -14.48
CA GLY A 167 -7.03 -16.68 -15.37
C GLY A 167 -8.50 -16.24 -15.39
N THR A 168 -9.39 -17.21 -15.25
CA THR A 168 -10.83 -16.98 -15.00
C THR A 168 -11.22 -17.16 -13.53
N LEU A 169 -10.24 -17.47 -12.67
CA LEU A 169 -10.47 -17.81 -11.27
C LEU A 169 -10.76 -16.57 -10.43
N LEU A 170 -10.03 -15.48 -10.67
CA LEU A 170 -10.13 -14.24 -9.90
C LEU A 170 -10.03 -13.03 -10.82
N VAL A 171 -10.83 -12.00 -10.52
CA VAL A 171 -10.82 -10.71 -11.21
C VAL A 171 -10.95 -9.60 -10.17
N ALA A 172 -10.01 -8.66 -10.17
CA ALA A 172 -10.13 -7.36 -9.53
C ALA A 172 -10.55 -6.32 -10.58
N LEU A 173 -11.64 -5.63 -10.31
CA LEU A 173 -12.15 -4.59 -11.20
C LEU A 173 -11.28 -3.33 -11.16
N GLY A 174 -11.13 -2.67 -12.31
CA GLY A 174 -10.54 -1.33 -12.39
C GLY A 174 -11.49 -0.25 -11.84
N GLY A 175 -10.94 0.91 -11.47
CA GLY A 175 -11.72 2.02 -10.93
C GLY A 175 -12.44 2.84 -12.00
N ASP A 176 -13.63 3.35 -11.70
CA ASP A 176 -14.41 4.16 -12.62
C ASP A 176 -13.80 5.57 -12.81
N SER A 177 -14.00 6.12 -14.00
CA SER A 177 -13.57 7.47 -14.40
C SER A 177 -14.28 8.60 -13.66
N GLY A 178 -13.53 9.69 -13.44
CA GLY A 178 -14.09 10.98 -13.07
C GLY A 178 -14.73 11.68 -14.28
N LYS A 179 -15.84 12.39 -14.06
CA LYS A 179 -16.56 13.12 -15.10
C LYS A 179 -15.97 14.49 -15.37
N GLY A 180 -16.02 14.93 -16.62
CA GLY A 180 -15.61 16.27 -17.01
C GLY A 180 -16.54 17.35 -16.45
N GLY A 181 -16.02 18.56 -16.26
CA GLY A 181 -16.84 19.74 -15.97
C GLY A 181 -17.74 20.11 -17.16
N THR A 182 -18.97 20.55 -16.91
CA THR A 182 -19.97 20.82 -17.96
C THR A 182 -20.55 22.24 -17.92
N GLY A 183 -21.35 22.58 -18.93
CA GLY A 183 -22.31 23.70 -18.95
C GLY A 183 -23.08 23.91 -17.64
N SER A 184 -23.46 22.80 -17.03
CA SER A 184 -24.49 22.73 -16.00
C SER A 184 -23.93 22.52 -14.60
N GLY A 185 -22.62 22.27 -14.45
CA GLY A 185 -21.98 22.09 -13.15
C GLY A 185 -20.66 21.33 -13.19
N ALA A 186 -20.11 21.09 -12.00
CA ALA A 186 -18.91 20.29 -11.76
C ALA A 186 -19.07 18.85 -12.25
N GLY A 187 -17.98 18.24 -12.67
CA GLY A 187 -17.91 16.81 -12.92
C GLY A 187 -18.10 16.00 -11.64
N ALA A 188 -18.97 14.99 -11.69
CA ALA A 188 -19.04 13.98 -10.64
C ALA A 188 -17.73 13.19 -10.58
N GLY A 189 -17.29 12.79 -9.38
CA GLY A 189 -16.14 11.89 -9.28
C GLY A 189 -16.52 10.44 -9.59
N GLY A 190 -15.50 9.62 -9.83
CA GLY A 190 -15.64 8.22 -10.14
C GLY A 190 -16.17 7.42 -8.96
N THR A 191 -17.03 6.45 -9.25
CA THR A 191 -17.55 5.53 -8.24
C THR A 191 -16.57 4.40 -7.97
N ALA A 192 -16.48 4.02 -6.70
CA ALA A 192 -15.77 2.81 -6.31
C ALA A 192 -16.51 1.57 -6.84
N SER A 193 -15.79 0.68 -7.52
CA SER A 193 -16.36 -0.59 -8.00
C SER A 193 -16.63 -1.51 -6.81
N ALA A 194 -17.91 -1.66 -6.44
CA ALA A 194 -18.33 -2.59 -5.39
C ALA A 194 -18.88 -3.89 -6.01
N LYS A 195 -18.11 -4.98 -5.93
CA LYS A 195 -18.65 -6.35 -6.10
C LYS A 195 -18.00 -7.32 -5.13
N SER A 196 -18.85 -8.05 -4.39
CA SER A 196 -18.53 -9.16 -3.51
C SER A 196 -18.83 -10.48 -4.21
N THR A 197 -17.85 -11.38 -4.33
CA THR A 197 -18.02 -12.86 -4.43
C THR A 197 -16.62 -13.50 -4.46
N TYR A 198 -16.21 -14.52 -3.71
CA TYR A 198 -16.85 -15.61 -2.95
C TYR A 198 -15.91 -15.98 -1.76
N GLY A 199 -16.43 -16.45 -0.62
CA GLY A 199 -15.72 -17.47 0.19
C GLY A 199 -14.69 -17.07 1.28
N GLY A 200 -14.12 -15.88 1.32
CA GLY A 200 -13.16 -15.53 2.38
C GLY A 200 -12.75 -14.06 2.39
N ILE A 201 -12.66 -13.49 3.59
CA ILE A 201 -12.18 -12.15 4.01
C ILE A 201 -11.88 -11.11 2.89
N SER A 202 -12.82 -10.16 2.78
CA SER A 202 -12.72 -8.75 2.36
C SER A 202 -12.51 -8.39 0.87
N ALA A 203 -13.64 -8.24 0.16
CA ALA A 203 -13.79 -7.17 -0.82
C ALA A 203 -13.91 -5.86 -0.03
N GLU A 204 -12.81 -5.14 0.15
CA GLU A 204 -12.86 -3.84 0.82
C GLU A 204 -13.40 -2.79 -0.18
N ASN A 205 -14.31 -1.93 0.28
CA ASN A 205 -14.89 -0.88 -0.57
C ASN A 205 -13.79 0.10 -0.99
N ASN A 206 -13.66 0.35 -2.30
CA ASN A 206 -12.76 1.40 -2.79
C ASN A 206 -13.30 2.77 -2.38
N GLU A 207 -12.45 3.79 -2.45
CA GLU A 207 -12.87 5.15 -2.14
C GLU A 207 -13.36 5.87 -3.39
N ALA A 208 -14.59 6.40 -3.33
CA ALA A 208 -15.17 7.21 -4.39
C ALA A 208 -14.36 8.51 -4.57
N GLY A 209 -14.12 8.90 -5.82
CA GLY A 209 -13.67 10.26 -6.13
C GLY A 209 -14.84 11.21 -5.93
N GLY A 210 -14.60 12.41 -5.37
CA GLY A 210 -15.67 13.40 -5.19
C GLY A 210 -15.80 13.98 -3.78
N GLY A 211 -14.90 14.88 -3.38
CA GLY A 211 -15.08 15.73 -2.18
C GLY A 211 -15.21 15.02 -0.82
N ALA A 212 -15.07 13.70 -0.77
CA ALA A 212 -14.97 12.97 0.48
C ALA A 212 -13.63 13.28 1.16
N PRO A 213 -13.57 13.39 2.50
CA PRO A 213 -12.30 13.54 3.20
C PRO A 213 -11.39 12.38 2.81
N ALA A 214 -10.09 12.65 2.64
CA ALA A 214 -9.08 11.64 2.35
C ALA A 214 -9.25 10.47 3.32
N ALA A 215 -9.77 9.33 2.85
CA ALA A 215 -9.99 8.23 3.76
C ALA A 215 -8.68 7.47 3.98
N THR A 216 -8.49 7.07 5.23
CA THR A 216 -7.24 6.54 5.73
C THR A 216 -7.33 5.03 5.74
N SER A 217 -6.85 4.37 4.68
CA SER A 217 -6.56 2.94 4.74
C SER A 217 -5.22 2.65 4.05
N HIS A 218 -4.41 1.81 4.68
CA HIS A 218 -3.03 1.58 4.28
C HIS A 218 -2.89 0.57 3.14
N LEU A 219 -3.92 -0.26 2.94
CA LEU A 219 -3.91 -1.42 2.03
C LEU A 219 -4.58 -1.15 0.69
N LEU A 220 -5.59 -0.27 0.63
CA LEU A 220 -6.46 -0.15 -0.54
C LEU A 220 -6.10 1.00 -1.46
N PRO A 221 -6.38 0.87 -2.77
CA PRO A 221 -6.24 1.98 -3.69
C PRO A 221 -7.23 3.10 -3.38
N LYS A 222 -6.78 4.34 -3.52
CA LYS A 222 -7.55 5.53 -3.14
C LYS A 222 -8.03 6.32 -4.34
N GLY A 223 -9.21 6.94 -4.21
CA GLY A 223 -9.75 7.84 -5.23
C GLY A 223 -9.05 9.19 -5.26
N GLY A 224 -9.06 9.84 -6.42
CA GLY A 224 -8.51 11.17 -6.61
C GLY A 224 -9.43 12.29 -6.11
N GLY A 225 -8.83 13.44 -5.80
CA GLY A 225 -9.52 14.65 -5.40
C GLY A 225 -10.21 15.35 -6.57
N VAL A 226 -11.27 16.12 -6.29
CA VAL A 226 -11.93 16.97 -7.31
C VAL A 226 -11.12 18.21 -7.61
N GLY A 227 -11.19 18.70 -8.85
CA GLY A 227 -10.56 19.96 -9.22
C GLY A 227 -11.19 21.17 -8.51
N GLY A 228 -10.44 22.29 -8.49
CA GLY A 228 -10.85 23.56 -7.91
C GLY A 228 -11.81 24.32 -8.81
N GLN A 229 -12.84 24.90 -8.20
CA GLN A 229 -13.79 25.79 -8.87
C GLN A 229 -13.21 27.20 -9.01
N SER A 230 -13.88 28.09 -9.76
CA SER A 230 -13.47 29.50 -9.86
C SER A 230 -13.28 30.14 -8.48
N GLY A 231 -12.04 30.50 -8.15
CA GLY A 231 -11.70 31.14 -6.86
C GLY A 231 -11.53 30.17 -5.68
N GLY A 232 -11.58 28.86 -5.91
CA GLY A 232 -11.38 27.82 -4.89
C GLY A 232 -10.30 26.82 -5.27
N LEU A 233 -9.60 26.31 -4.25
CA LEU A 233 -8.58 25.28 -4.38
C LEU A 233 -9.20 23.92 -4.77
N GLY A 234 -8.42 23.09 -5.44
CA GLY A 234 -8.75 21.67 -5.61
C GLY A 234 -8.82 20.93 -4.28
N SER A 235 -9.50 19.78 -4.26
CA SER A 235 -9.51 18.90 -3.09
C SER A 235 -8.29 17.99 -3.07
N ALA A 236 -7.83 17.65 -1.86
CA ALA A 236 -6.85 16.61 -1.65
C ALA A 236 -7.35 15.26 -2.20
N GLY A 237 -6.43 14.41 -2.67
CA GLY A 237 -6.71 13.01 -2.97
C GLY A 237 -6.73 12.15 -1.70
N GLY A 238 -7.19 10.90 -1.81
CA GLY A 238 -7.13 9.95 -0.69
C GLY A 238 -5.69 9.66 -0.27
N SER A 239 -5.45 9.44 1.03
CA SER A 239 -4.11 9.43 1.64
C SER A 239 -3.81 8.12 2.37
N ARG A 240 -2.55 7.66 2.35
CA ARG A 240 -2.16 6.36 2.95
C ARG A 240 -1.96 6.38 4.47
N SER A 241 -1.82 7.56 5.09
CA SER A 241 -1.46 7.68 6.51
C SER A 241 -2.57 8.29 7.36
N ALA A 242 -2.81 7.69 8.54
CA ALA A 242 -3.75 8.17 9.56
C ALA A 242 -3.33 9.50 10.22
N ASN A 243 -2.16 10.02 9.87
CA ASN A 243 -1.70 11.33 10.31
C ASN A 243 -2.31 12.41 9.39
N PRO A 244 -3.20 13.29 9.88
CA PRO A 244 -3.87 14.31 9.06
C PRO A 244 -2.90 15.30 8.38
N TYR A 245 -1.62 15.29 8.77
CA TYR A 245 -0.57 16.11 8.16
C TYR A 245 0.03 15.56 6.86
N THR A 246 -0.25 14.30 6.49
CA THR A 246 0.22 13.69 5.23
C THR A 246 -0.87 13.63 4.16
N ALA A 247 -2.00 14.32 4.36
CA ALA A 247 -2.96 14.48 3.29
C ALA A 247 -2.30 15.23 2.13
N LEU A 248 -2.18 14.60 0.96
CA LEU A 248 -1.61 15.23 -0.22
C LEU A 248 -2.49 16.43 -0.57
N ALA A 249 -1.96 17.64 -0.36
CA ALA A 249 -2.69 18.88 -0.53
C ALA A 249 -3.36 18.94 -1.90
N GLY A 250 -4.60 19.45 -1.94
CA GLY A 250 -5.16 19.98 -3.18
C GLY A 250 -4.20 21.05 -3.71
N GLY A 251 -3.87 20.97 -5.01
CA GLY A 251 -2.80 21.77 -5.58
C GLY A 251 -3.09 23.26 -5.52
N SER A 252 -2.05 24.08 -5.33
CA SER A 252 -2.12 25.53 -5.53
C SER A 252 -1.98 25.95 -7.00
N ASP A 253 -1.70 24.99 -7.90
CA ASP A 253 -1.64 25.17 -9.37
C ASP A 253 -1.90 23.83 -10.09
N THR A 254 -1.09 22.81 -9.79
CA THR A 254 -1.28 21.41 -10.22
C THR A 254 -1.56 20.53 -9.02
N GLY A 255 -2.50 19.60 -9.15
CA GLY A 255 -2.79 18.61 -8.11
C GLY A 255 -1.57 17.76 -7.79
N GLY A 256 -1.30 17.52 -6.51
CA GLY A 256 -0.20 16.65 -6.09
C GLY A 256 -0.42 15.21 -6.55
N ASN A 257 0.63 14.54 -7.06
CA ASN A 257 0.54 13.12 -7.36
C ASN A 257 0.31 12.32 -6.08
N GLY A 258 -0.46 11.24 -6.20
CA GLY A 258 -0.65 10.24 -5.15
C GLY A 258 0.67 9.58 -4.76
N GLU A 259 0.85 9.30 -3.47
CA GLU A 259 2.00 8.54 -3.01
C GLU A 259 1.90 7.08 -3.47
N SER A 260 2.94 6.64 -4.17
CA SER A 260 3.11 5.24 -4.53
C SER A 260 3.49 4.41 -3.31
N VAL A 261 3.05 3.16 -3.30
CA VAL A 261 3.57 2.14 -2.41
C VAL A 261 4.99 1.75 -2.84
N THR A 262 5.72 1.09 -1.95
CA THR A 262 7.01 0.48 -2.32
C THR A 262 6.81 -0.47 -3.49
N THR A 263 7.69 -0.40 -4.50
CA THR A 263 7.62 -1.23 -5.70
C THR A 263 7.39 -2.71 -5.36
N ASN A 264 6.51 -3.37 -6.10
CA ASN A 264 6.12 -4.78 -5.96
C ASN A 264 5.40 -5.16 -4.66
N LEU A 265 5.12 -4.20 -3.77
CA LEU A 265 4.27 -4.45 -2.62
C LEU A 265 2.81 -4.43 -3.08
N PRO A 266 2.02 -5.50 -2.87
CA PRO A 266 0.64 -5.55 -3.34
C PRO A 266 -0.28 -4.75 -2.40
N GLN A 267 -0.11 -3.43 -2.42
CA GLN A 267 -0.88 -2.45 -1.67
C GLN A 267 -1.30 -1.34 -2.61
N GLY A 268 -2.46 -0.73 -2.32
CA GLY A 268 -2.96 0.39 -3.08
C GLY A 268 -2.26 1.70 -2.78
N GLY A 269 -2.06 2.50 -3.82
CA GLY A 269 -1.48 3.83 -3.73
C GLY A 269 -2.49 4.90 -3.27
N ALA A 270 -1.96 6.09 -2.96
CA ALA A 270 -2.77 7.26 -2.65
C ALA A 270 -3.37 7.87 -3.93
N GLY A 271 -4.50 8.57 -3.81
CA GLY A 271 -5.15 9.22 -4.94
C GLY A 271 -4.47 10.53 -5.29
N GLY A 272 -4.53 10.94 -6.56
CA GLY A 272 -4.01 12.24 -6.98
C GLY A 272 -4.89 13.39 -6.47
N GLY A 273 -4.27 14.50 -6.08
CA GLY A 273 -4.97 15.73 -5.72
C GLY A 273 -5.61 16.41 -6.93
N GLY A 274 -6.69 17.17 -6.72
CA GLY A 274 -7.30 17.97 -7.77
C GLY A 274 -6.45 19.18 -8.15
N GLY A 275 -6.55 19.61 -9.41
CA GLY A 275 -5.92 20.83 -9.91
C GLY A 275 -6.59 22.10 -9.39
N ASP A 276 -5.86 23.21 -9.35
CA ASP A 276 -6.38 24.48 -8.84
C ASP A 276 -7.36 25.18 -9.80
N GLY A 277 -8.28 25.97 -9.24
CA GLY A 277 -9.21 26.80 -9.97
C GLY A 277 -8.89 28.30 -9.92
N THR A 278 -7.72 28.73 -9.45
CA THR A 278 -7.39 30.15 -9.24
C THR A 278 -6.17 30.65 -10.02
N ALA A 279 -5.10 29.85 -10.19
CA ALA A 279 -3.95 30.11 -11.06
C ALA A 279 -3.31 28.79 -11.58
N GLY A 280 -2.45 28.85 -12.59
CA GLY A 280 -1.72 27.68 -13.13
C GLY A 280 -2.43 26.88 -14.22
N THR A 281 -1.91 25.71 -14.59
CA THR A 281 -2.49 24.83 -15.65
C THR A 281 -3.72 24.06 -15.18
N GLY A 282 -4.03 24.04 -13.88
CA GLY A 282 -5.19 23.34 -13.32
C GLY A 282 -5.15 21.83 -13.51
N VAL A 283 -3.99 21.23 -13.78
CA VAL A 283 -3.87 19.79 -14.06
C VAL A 283 -4.08 19.00 -12.77
N GLY A 284 -4.90 17.95 -12.81
CA GLY A 284 -5.07 16.99 -11.71
C GLY A 284 -3.84 16.10 -11.54
N GLY A 285 -3.53 15.73 -10.30
CA GLY A 285 -2.41 14.84 -9.98
C GLY A 285 -2.69 13.40 -10.40
N ASN A 286 -1.65 12.66 -10.77
CA ASN A 286 -1.79 11.23 -11.08
C ASN A 286 -2.02 10.43 -9.79
N GLY A 287 -2.67 9.27 -9.89
CA GLY A 287 -2.74 8.29 -8.81
C GLY A 287 -1.37 7.69 -8.50
N GLY A 288 -1.13 7.37 -7.23
CA GLY A 288 0.04 6.61 -6.80
C GLY A 288 -0.10 5.13 -7.12
N LEU A 289 1.01 4.46 -7.44
CA LEU A 289 0.97 3.01 -7.64
C LEU A 289 0.61 2.30 -6.33
N TYR A 290 -0.25 1.28 -6.31
CA TYR A 290 -0.98 0.69 -7.43
C TYR A 290 -2.48 0.99 -7.38
N GLY A 291 -3.12 1.03 -8.55
CA GLY A 291 -4.57 1.10 -8.71
C GLY A 291 -5.26 2.38 -8.22
N ALA A 292 -4.53 3.42 -7.80
CA ALA A 292 -5.16 4.64 -7.28
C ALA A 292 -5.73 5.53 -8.39
N GLY A 293 -6.79 6.26 -8.09
CA GLY A 293 -7.45 7.17 -9.03
C GLY A 293 -6.71 8.50 -9.22
N GLY A 294 -6.83 9.07 -10.42
CA GLY A 294 -6.30 10.39 -10.75
C GLY A 294 -7.19 11.54 -10.27
N GLY A 295 -6.59 12.70 -9.97
CA GLY A 295 -7.31 13.90 -9.57
C GLY A 295 -8.04 14.60 -10.72
N GLY A 296 -9.10 15.33 -10.41
CA GLY A 296 -9.86 16.12 -11.39
C GLY A 296 -9.15 17.41 -11.80
N GLY A 297 -9.37 17.84 -13.04
CA GLY A 297 -8.85 19.09 -13.58
C GLY A 297 -9.59 20.33 -13.03
N GLY A 298 -8.86 21.41 -12.83
CA GLY A 298 -9.36 22.70 -12.34
C GLY A 298 -10.07 23.52 -13.41
N ALA A 299 -11.02 24.35 -12.96
CA ALA A 299 -11.97 25.06 -13.82
C ALA A 299 -11.36 26.19 -14.68
N ARG A 300 -10.28 26.85 -14.24
CA ARG A 300 -9.83 28.12 -14.85
C ARG A 300 -8.77 28.02 -15.94
N SER A 301 -8.33 26.82 -16.25
CA SER A 301 -7.07 26.62 -16.97
C SER A 301 -7.12 25.56 -18.06
N VAL A 302 -8.33 25.12 -18.46
CA VAL A 302 -8.55 23.88 -19.23
C VAL A 302 -7.78 22.69 -18.64
N GLY A 303 -7.79 22.59 -17.31
CA GLY A 303 -7.00 21.62 -16.59
C GLY A 303 -7.35 20.20 -16.97
N THR A 304 -6.38 19.41 -17.39
CA THR A 304 -6.60 17.99 -17.65
C THR A 304 -6.77 17.24 -16.34
N GLY A 305 -7.58 16.19 -16.34
CA GLY A 305 -7.56 15.23 -15.24
C GLY A 305 -6.20 14.52 -15.15
N GLY A 306 -5.88 14.00 -13.97
CA GLY A 306 -4.75 13.13 -13.75
C GLY A 306 -5.05 11.70 -14.18
N ASN A 307 -4.00 10.95 -14.52
CA ASN A 307 -4.12 9.53 -14.84
C ASN A 307 -4.32 8.72 -13.55
N GLY A 308 -5.09 7.64 -13.64
CA GLY A 308 -5.08 6.57 -12.64
C GLY A 308 -3.80 5.75 -12.72
N ALA A 309 -3.47 5.06 -11.64
CA ALA A 309 -2.27 4.24 -11.54
C ALA A 309 -2.50 2.82 -12.08
N ASP A 310 -1.45 2.23 -12.64
CA ASP A 310 -1.48 0.85 -13.11
C ASP A 310 -1.70 -0.17 -11.98
N ALA A 311 -2.15 -1.34 -12.39
CA ALA A 311 -2.38 -2.50 -11.54
C ALA A 311 -1.11 -3.24 -11.08
N ILE A 312 -1.31 -4.23 -10.21
CA ILE A 312 -0.32 -5.24 -9.84
C ILE A 312 -1.01 -6.60 -9.61
N ALA A 313 -0.30 -7.68 -9.91
CA ALA A 313 -0.63 -9.04 -9.46
C ALA A 313 0.58 -9.67 -8.76
N VAL A 314 0.38 -10.20 -7.55
CA VAL A 314 1.38 -10.94 -6.78
C VAL A 314 0.81 -12.30 -6.45
N ILE A 315 1.49 -13.35 -6.92
CA ILE A 315 1.11 -14.75 -6.71
C ILE A 315 2.16 -15.38 -5.81
N ARG A 316 1.73 -15.88 -4.65
CA ARG A 316 2.57 -16.58 -3.68
C ARG A 316 2.16 -18.04 -3.66
N THR A 317 3.09 -18.93 -3.97
CA THR A 317 2.84 -20.37 -4.08
C THR A 317 3.58 -21.09 -2.97
N TYR A 318 2.84 -21.82 -2.13
CA TYR A 318 3.40 -22.62 -1.05
C TYR A 318 3.62 -24.04 -1.52
N LEU A 319 4.84 -24.54 -1.32
CA LEU A 319 5.32 -25.81 -1.85
C LEU A 319 5.41 -26.84 -0.72
N SER A 320 5.20 -28.12 -1.03
CA SER A 320 5.53 -29.19 -0.08
C SER A 320 7.05 -29.42 -0.06
N GLU A 321 7.57 -29.83 1.11
CA GLU A 321 8.95 -30.31 1.21
C GLU A 321 9.16 -31.52 0.29
N THR A 322 10.28 -31.51 -0.45
CA THR A 322 10.72 -32.61 -1.32
C THR A 322 11.43 -33.71 -0.55
#